data_AF-A0A967PBU7-F1
#
_entry.id   AF-A0A967PBU7-F1
#
_cell.length_a   1.000
_cell.length_b   1.000
_cell.length_c   1.000
_cell.angle_alpha   90.00
_cell.angle_beta   90.00
_cell.angle_gamma   90.00
#
_symmetry.space_group_name_H-M   'P 1'
#
loop_
_entity.id
_entity.type
_entity.pdbx_description
1 polymer ?
#
loop_
_entity_poly.entity_id
_entity_poly.type
_entity_poly.pdbx_seq_one_letter_code
_entity_poly.pdbx_strand_id
1 'polypeptide(L)'
;GAIITYASYVKHNQDITLSGLTSATLNETVEVIIGGSIAIPAAVAFFGITGAIAVAQSGAFSLGFISVPAIFASMPFGSFFGFLWFFLLFFAGLTSSVAITQPIIAFFQDEFSFTRTKSIVVSYIIIVVSVIMVIFVDKTLDEWDFWAGTIGVVLLGLFEVVIFIWIFGGEKAWEEINRYGLIRAPRVFYYIMRYVTPVFLLLLISFWGYDFLPKILKQSSWNIWVSRLYIIGLFIFLTVLVFKSSSKRREA
;
A
#
# COMPACT_ATOMS: atom_id res chain seq x y z
N GLY A 1 6.69 4.11 1.77
CA GLY A 1 6.37 5.42 1.15
C GLY A 1 5.35 6.27 1.90
N ALA A 2 4.04 5.97 1.82
CA ALA A 2 2.98 6.84 2.36
C ALA A 2 3.16 7.24 3.83
N ILE A 3 3.45 6.26 4.70
CA ILE A 3 3.69 6.52 6.14
C ILE A 3 4.89 7.43 6.37
N ILE A 4 5.96 7.29 5.58
CA ILE A 4 7.15 8.17 5.68
C ILE A 4 6.75 9.62 5.37
N THR A 5 5.98 9.83 4.30
CA THR A 5 5.50 11.17 3.95
C THR A 5 4.52 11.73 4.98
N TYR A 6 3.68 10.91 5.60
CA TYR A 6 2.81 11.39 6.68
C TYR A 6 3.62 11.75 7.92
N ALA A 7 4.61 10.93 8.26
CA ALA A 7 5.50 11.16 9.38
C ALA A 7 6.40 12.40 9.19
N SER A 8 6.70 12.82 7.95
CA SER A 8 7.48 14.05 7.72
C SER A 8 6.73 15.34 8.09
N TYR A 9 5.41 15.28 8.27
CA TYR A 9 4.61 16.39 8.79
C TYR A 9 4.50 16.40 10.33
N VAL A 10 4.99 15.36 11.01
CA VAL A 10 5.07 15.32 12.48
C VAL A 10 6.20 16.24 12.92
N LYS A 11 5.96 17.06 13.96
CA LYS A 11 7.01 17.94 14.49
C LYS A 11 8.11 17.10 15.12
N HIS A 12 9.36 17.57 15.03
CA HIS A 12 10.54 16.89 15.55
C HIS A 12 10.44 16.48 17.04
N ASN A 13 9.66 17.21 17.84
CA ASN A 13 9.48 16.98 19.27
C ASN A 13 8.20 16.19 19.65
N GLN A 14 7.54 15.55 18.69
CA GLN A 14 6.33 14.77 18.93
C GLN A 14 6.62 13.26 18.95
N ASP A 15 5.81 12.55 19.75
CA ASP A 15 5.87 11.09 19.83
C ASP A 15 5.40 10.43 18.53
N ILE A 16 6.24 9.52 18.02
CA ILE A 16 5.89 8.59 16.94
C ILE A 16 5.70 7.15 17.44
N THR A 17 6.16 6.81 18.65
CA THR A 17 6.12 5.43 19.15
C THR A 17 4.70 5.03 19.53
N LEU A 18 4.05 5.78 20.43
CA LEU A 18 2.66 5.50 20.82
C LEU A 18 1.70 5.83 19.68
N SER A 19 1.92 6.94 18.96
CA SER A 19 1.11 7.33 17.81
C SER A 19 1.13 6.27 16.71
N GLY A 20 2.32 5.76 16.34
CA GLY A 20 2.47 4.69 15.35
C GLY A 20 1.83 3.39 15.81
N LEU A 21 2.05 2.98 17.07
CA LEU A 21 1.43 1.79 17.64
C LEU A 21 -0.10 1.88 17.65
N THR A 22 -0.64 3.04 18.02
CA THR A 22 -2.09 3.28 18.04
C THR A 22 -2.68 3.19 16.64
N SER A 23 -2.03 3.82 15.65
CA SER A 23 -2.48 3.75 14.25
C SER A 23 -2.48 2.31 13.73
N ALA A 24 -1.42 1.53 14.00
CA ALA A 24 -1.35 0.13 13.60
C ALA A 24 -2.43 -0.70 14.31
N THR A 25 -2.60 -0.50 15.62
CA THR A 25 -3.61 -1.23 16.42
C THR A 25 -5.03 -0.95 15.93
N LEU A 26 -5.33 0.31 15.57
CA LEU A 26 -6.63 0.67 14.99
C LEU A 26 -6.85 -0.02 13.64
N ASN A 27 -5.83 -0.08 12.78
CA ASN A 27 -5.91 -0.82 11.53
C ASN A 27 -6.26 -2.29 11.78
N GLU A 28 -5.50 -2.98 12.63
CA GLU A 28 -5.72 -4.41 12.93
C GLU A 28 -7.10 -4.65 13.55
N THR A 29 -7.53 -3.77 14.46
CA THR A 29 -8.85 -3.86 15.09
C THR A 29 -9.96 -3.76 14.04
N VAL A 30 -9.87 -2.80 13.12
CA VAL A 30 -10.85 -2.64 12.04
C VAL A 30 -10.78 -3.82 11.08
N GLU A 31 -9.59 -4.29 10.72
CA GLU A 31 -9.41 -5.41 9.78
C GLU A 31 -10.00 -6.71 10.32
N VAL A 32 -9.58 -7.15 11.51
CA VAL A 32 -9.96 -8.48 12.02
C VAL A 32 -11.37 -8.49 12.64
N ILE A 33 -11.78 -7.40 13.31
CA ILE A 33 -13.10 -7.35 13.95
C ILE A 33 -14.15 -6.89 12.96
N ILE A 34 -13.97 -5.74 12.30
CA ILE A 34 -15.02 -5.18 11.44
C ILE A 34 -14.97 -5.86 10.06
N GLY A 35 -13.83 -5.83 9.38
CA GLY A 35 -13.66 -6.42 8.05
C GLY A 35 -13.91 -7.93 8.05
N GLY A 36 -13.28 -8.65 8.98
CA GLY A 36 -13.43 -10.09 9.15
C GLY A 36 -14.84 -10.56 9.53
N SER A 37 -15.65 -9.70 10.17
CA SER A 37 -16.98 -10.10 10.67
C SER A 37 -18.15 -9.72 9.76
N ILE A 38 -17.92 -9.08 8.60
CA ILE A 38 -19.01 -8.71 7.67
C ILE A 38 -19.12 -9.73 6.53
N ALA A 39 -18.16 -9.71 5.60
CA ALA A 39 -18.32 -10.41 4.33
C ALA A 39 -18.23 -11.94 4.47
N ILE A 40 -17.27 -12.44 5.26
CA ILE A 40 -17.06 -13.87 5.47
C ILE A 40 -18.24 -14.51 6.23
N PRO A 41 -18.69 -13.99 7.40
CA PRO A 41 -19.85 -14.55 8.07
C PRO A 41 -21.13 -14.49 7.24
N ALA A 42 -21.36 -13.40 6.50
CA ALA A 42 -22.50 -13.30 5.59
C ALA A 42 -22.46 -14.39 4.51
N ALA A 43 -21.31 -14.58 3.86
CA ALA A 43 -21.13 -15.63 2.86
C ALA A 43 -21.28 -17.03 3.44
N VAL A 44 -20.75 -17.30 4.63
CA VAL A 44 -20.89 -18.60 5.30
C VAL A 44 -22.35 -18.86 5.70
N ALA A 45 -23.08 -17.85 6.17
CA ALA A 45 -24.48 -17.99 6.55
C ALA A 45 -25.38 -18.34 5.36
N PHE A 46 -25.11 -17.78 4.17
CA PHE A 46 -25.92 -17.99 2.97
C PHE A 46 -25.48 -19.19 2.12
N PHE A 47 -24.18 -19.45 2.02
CA PHE A 47 -23.61 -20.44 1.10
C PHE A 47 -22.95 -21.63 1.81
N GLY A 48 -22.91 -21.63 3.15
CA GLY A 48 -22.11 -22.56 3.93
C GLY A 48 -20.60 -22.30 3.76
N ILE A 49 -19.80 -23.03 4.53
CA ILE A 49 -18.33 -22.86 4.54
C ILE A 49 -17.74 -23.12 3.13
N THR A 50 -18.13 -24.23 2.51
CA THR A 50 -17.61 -24.62 1.19
C THR A 50 -17.97 -23.60 0.11
N GLY A 51 -19.19 -23.08 0.13
CA GLY A 51 -19.63 -22.06 -0.82
C GLY A 51 -18.92 -20.72 -0.62
N ALA A 52 -18.72 -20.30 0.64
CA ALA A 52 -17.97 -19.09 0.96
C ALA A 52 -16.51 -19.16 0.48
N ILE A 53 -15.85 -20.31 0.64
CA ILE A 53 -14.49 -20.54 0.13
C ILE A 53 -14.47 -20.45 -1.41
N ALA A 54 -15.42 -21.08 -2.09
CA ALA A 54 -15.50 -21.04 -3.55
C ALA A 54 -15.67 -19.61 -4.08
N VAL A 55 -16.52 -18.81 -3.43
CA VAL A 55 -16.71 -17.37 -3.75
C VAL A 55 -15.42 -16.57 -3.52
N ALA A 56 -14.72 -16.81 -2.40
CA ALA A 56 -13.49 -16.10 -2.10
C ALA A 56 -12.37 -16.44 -3.12
N GLN A 57 -12.37 -17.65 -3.67
CA GLN A 57 -11.40 -18.10 -4.66
C GLN A 57 -11.75 -17.73 -6.11
N SER A 58 -13.00 -17.34 -6.40
CA SER A 58 -13.42 -17.02 -7.78
C SER A 58 -12.86 -15.69 -8.29
N GLY A 59 -12.39 -14.81 -7.40
CA GLY A 59 -11.75 -13.55 -7.76
C GLY A 59 -11.72 -12.56 -6.60
N ALA A 60 -10.74 -11.65 -6.62
CA ALA A 60 -10.51 -10.68 -5.54
C ALA A 60 -11.73 -9.78 -5.26
N PHE A 61 -12.53 -9.47 -6.29
CA PHE A 61 -13.73 -8.63 -6.17
C PHE A 61 -15.02 -9.43 -5.94
N SER A 62 -15.02 -10.75 -6.13
CA SER A 62 -16.25 -11.57 -6.12
C SER A 62 -17.00 -11.47 -4.81
N LEU A 63 -16.29 -11.61 -3.68
CA LEU A 63 -16.92 -11.59 -2.37
C LEU A 63 -17.58 -10.22 -2.08
N GLY A 64 -16.84 -9.13 -2.22
CA GLY A 64 -17.29 -7.79 -1.82
C GLY A 64 -18.23 -7.10 -2.80
N PHE A 65 -18.10 -7.35 -4.11
CA PHE A 65 -18.85 -6.62 -5.15
C PHE A 65 -19.96 -7.45 -5.81
N ILE A 66 -19.97 -8.78 -5.64
CA ILE A 66 -21.00 -9.66 -6.21
C ILE A 66 -21.79 -10.35 -5.11
N SER A 67 -21.10 -11.12 -4.26
CA SER A 67 -21.78 -12.00 -3.29
C SER A 67 -22.43 -11.24 -2.14
N VAL A 68 -21.73 -10.30 -1.51
CA VAL A 68 -22.29 -9.48 -0.41
C VAL A 68 -23.53 -8.68 -0.88
N PRO A 69 -23.51 -7.97 -2.03
CA PRO A 69 -24.72 -7.32 -2.55
C PRO A 69 -25.86 -8.30 -2.85
N ALA A 70 -25.57 -9.49 -3.39
CA ALA A 70 -26.58 -10.52 -3.66
C ALA A 70 -27.22 -11.05 -2.37
N ILE A 71 -26.43 -11.19 -1.30
CA ILE A 71 -26.91 -11.53 0.04
C ILE A 71 -27.87 -10.45 0.54
N PHE A 72 -27.47 -9.18 0.47
CA PHE A 72 -28.34 -8.08 0.92
C PHE A 72 -29.63 -8.00 0.11
N ALA A 73 -29.60 -8.25 -1.20
CA ALA A 73 -30.81 -8.29 -2.03
C ALA A 73 -31.84 -9.34 -1.57
N SER A 74 -31.40 -10.37 -0.85
CA SER A 74 -32.27 -11.41 -0.28
C SER A 74 -32.86 -11.03 1.10
N MET A 75 -32.46 -9.88 1.66
CA MET A 75 -32.90 -9.39 2.97
C MET A 75 -33.91 -8.24 2.83
N PRO A 76 -34.84 -8.08 3.81
CA PRO A 76 -35.61 -6.85 3.93
C PRO A 76 -34.68 -5.63 4.01
N PHE A 77 -35.03 -4.55 3.30
CA PHE A 77 -34.18 -3.34 3.17
C PHE A 77 -32.80 -3.58 2.54
N GLY A 78 -32.64 -4.64 1.74
CA GLY A 78 -31.38 -5.00 1.08
C GLY A 78 -30.64 -3.85 0.39
N SER A 79 -31.34 -3.02 -0.38
CA SER A 79 -30.73 -1.88 -1.07
C SER A 79 -30.12 -0.84 -0.11
N PHE A 80 -30.69 -0.66 1.08
CA PHE A 80 -30.15 0.25 2.09
C PHE A 80 -28.84 -0.30 2.69
N PHE A 81 -28.79 -1.59 3.01
CA PHE A 81 -27.56 -2.23 3.49
C PHE A 81 -26.48 -2.30 2.41
N GLY A 82 -26.86 -2.54 1.16
CA GLY A 82 -25.97 -2.44 0.00
C GLY A 82 -25.39 -1.03 -0.16
N PHE A 83 -26.20 0.02 -0.01
CA PHE A 83 -25.72 1.40 0.01
C PHE A 83 -24.71 1.63 1.14
N LEU A 84 -25.03 1.23 2.38
CA LEU A 84 -24.12 1.41 3.52
C LEU A 84 -22.78 0.67 3.31
N TRP A 85 -22.82 -0.52 2.73
CA TRP A 85 -21.62 -1.30 2.39
C TRP A 85 -20.72 -0.56 1.40
N PHE A 86 -21.26 -0.11 0.27
CA PHE A 86 -20.45 0.62 -0.71
C PHE A 86 -20.05 2.01 -0.22
N PHE A 87 -20.87 2.65 0.60
CA PHE A 87 -20.52 3.93 1.23
C PHE A 87 -19.36 3.78 2.22
N LEU A 88 -19.34 2.68 2.99
CA LEU A 88 -18.22 2.30 3.84
C LEU A 88 -16.95 2.08 3.02
N LEU A 89 -17.02 1.26 1.97
CA LEU A 89 -15.87 0.99 1.08
C LEU A 89 -15.37 2.26 0.39
N PHE A 90 -16.27 3.17 0.01
CA PHE A 90 -15.92 4.45 -0.60
C PHE A 90 -15.10 5.32 0.37
N PHE A 91 -15.52 5.47 1.62
CA PHE A 91 -14.77 6.24 2.61
C PHE A 91 -13.42 5.58 2.96
N ALA A 92 -13.40 4.25 3.09
CA ALA A 92 -12.17 3.50 3.30
C ALA A 92 -11.17 3.73 2.15
N GLY A 93 -11.60 3.54 0.90
CA GLY A 93 -10.77 3.78 -0.28
C GLY A 93 -10.37 5.25 -0.46
N LEU A 94 -11.25 6.20 -0.15
CA LEU A 94 -10.97 7.63 -0.24
C LEU A 94 -9.83 8.03 0.70
N THR A 95 -9.88 7.62 1.96
CA THR A 95 -8.83 7.97 2.94
C THR A 95 -7.48 7.37 2.57
N SER A 96 -7.43 6.11 2.11
CA SER A 96 -6.19 5.46 1.66
C SER A 96 -5.63 6.07 0.37
N SER A 97 -6.49 6.40 -0.61
CA SER A 97 -6.06 6.98 -1.91
C SER A 97 -5.39 8.34 -1.74
N VAL A 98 -5.88 9.17 -0.80
CA VAL A 98 -5.24 10.44 -0.44
C VAL A 98 -3.85 10.20 0.15
N ALA A 99 -3.69 9.20 1.03
CA ALA A 99 -2.42 8.89 1.66
C ALA A 99 -1.34 8.43 0.67
N ILE A 100 -1.68 7.58 -0.30
CA ILE A 100 -0.71 7.11 -1.32
C ILE A 100 -0.43 8.15 -2.41
N THR A 101 -1.31 9.14 -2.60
CA THR A 101 -1.08 10.27 -3.51
C THR A 101 -0.13 11.31 -2.91
N GLN A 102 -0.15 11.48 -1.59
CA GLN A 102 0.62 12.49 -0.89
C GLN A 102 2.14 12.43 -1.13
N PRO A 103 2.81 11.26 -1.20
CA PRO A 103 4.23 11.16 -1.57
C PRO A 103 4.59 11.86 -2.88
N ILE A 104 3.74 11.75 -3.91
CA ILE A 104 3.98 12.39 -5.21
C ILE A 104 3.86 13.92 -5.08
N ILE A 105 2.84 14.37 -4.33
CA ILE A 105 2.63 15.80 -4.06
C ILE A 105 3.83 16.37 -3.28
N ALA A 106 4.24 15.71 -2.20
CA ALA A 106 5.36 16.12 -1.36
C ALA A 106 6.67 16.18 -2.16
N PHE A 107 6.93 15.19 -3.02
CA PHE A 107 8.08 15.19 -3.92
C PHE A 107 8.15 16.47 -4.77
N PHE A 108 7.06 16.87 -5.43
CA PHE A 108 7.07 18.10 -6.23
C PHE A 108 7.21 19.38 -5.39
N GLN A 109 6.67 19.39 -4.17
CA GLN A 109 6.83 20.53 -3.26
C GLN A 109 8.26 20.66 -2.75
N ASP A 110 8.86 19.56 -2.30
CA ASP A 110 10.13 19.56 -1.57
C ASP A 110 11.36 19.57 -2.51
N GLU A 111 11.25 18.90 -3.66
CA GLU A 111 12.34 18.74 -4.61
C GLU A 111 12.30 19.80 -5.73
N PHE A 112 11.11 20.23 -6.14
CA PHE A 112 10.93 21.22 -7.22
C PHE A 112 10.47 22.60 -6.75
N SER A 113 10.18 22.77 -5.45
CA SER A 113 9.67 24.01 -4.86
C SER A 113 8.38 24.50 -5.53
N PHE A 114 7.53 23.57 -5.99
CA PHE A 114 6.24 23.92 -6.57
C PHE A 114 5.28 24.38 -5.48
N THR A 115 4.37 25.30 -5.83
CA THR A 115 3.24 25.63 -4.94
C THR A 115 2.38 24.38 -4.72
N ARG A 116 1.66 24.33 -3.59
CA ARG A 116 0.79 23.19 -3.26
C ARG A 116 -0.20 22.88 -4.37
N THR A 117 -0.89 23.92 -4.89
CA THR A 117 -1.87 23.77 -5.98
C THR A 117 -1.23 23.17 -7.23
N LYS A 118 -0.04 23.66 -7.62
CA LYS A 118 0.67 23.13 -8.80
C LYS A 118 1.07 21.68 -8.60
N SER A 119 1.57 21.32 -7.41
CA SER A 119 1.97 19.95 -7.08
C SER A 119 0.79 18.98 -7.11
N ILE A 120 -0.37 19.39 -6.59
CA ILE A 120 -1.62 18.62 -6.67
C ILE A 120 -2.03 18.40 -8.11
N VAL A 121 -2.09 19.46 -8.93
CA VAL A 121 -2.52 19.36 -10.34
C VAL A 121 -1.60 18.43 -11.12
N VAL A 122 -0.28 18.57 -10.99
CA VAL A 122 0.68 17.71 -11.70
C VAL A 122 0.55 16.25 -11.25
N SER A 123 0.47 16.00 -9.94
CA SER A 123 0.30 14.64 -9.40
C SER A 123 -1.00 14.01 -9.89
N TYR A 124 -2.09 14.77 -9.92
CA TYR A 124 -3.39 14.29 -10.39
C TYR A 124 -3.37 13.97 -11.89
N ILE A 125 -2.70 14.77 -12.72
CA ILE A 125 -2.54 14.46 -14.15
C ILE A 125 -1.81 13.12 -14.32
N ILE A 126 -0.70 12.90 -13.59
CA ILE A 126 0.05 11.63 -13.66
C ILE A 126 -0.85 10.45 -13.26
N ILE A 127 -1.62 10.60 -12.18
CA ILE A 127 -2.53 9.55 -11.69
C ILE A 127 -3.66 9.30 -12.69
N VAL A 128 -4.33 10.32 -13.21
CA VAL A 128 -5.44 10.16 -14.17
C VAL A 128 -4.96 9.45 -15.44
N VAL A 129 -3.79 9.82 -15.97
CA VAL A 129 -3.21 9.13 -17.13
C VAL A 129 -2.92 7.66 -16.80
N SER A 130 -2.46 7.37 -15.59
CA SER A 130 -2.22 6.00 -15.12
C SER A 130 -3.53 5.22 -14.97
N VAL A 131 -4.59 5.84 -14.44
CA VAL A 131 -5.92 5.22 -14.25
C VAL A 131 -6.58 4.89 -15.58
N ILE A 132 -6.39 5.69 -16.62
CA ILE A 132 -6.90 5.38 -17.98
C ILE A 132 -6.33 4.03 -18.45
N MET A 133 -5.06 3.73 -18.19
CA MET A 133 -4.47 2.42 -18.52
C MET A 133 -5.19 1.29 -17.77
N VAL A 134 -5.44 1.48 -16.48
CA VAL A 134 -6.13 0.49 -15.63
C VAL A 134 -7.56 0.21 -16.10
N ILE A 135 -8.29 1.24 -16.56
CA ILE A 135 -9.69 1.12 -17.00
C ILE A 135 -9.79 0.42 -18.37
N PHE A 136 -8.92 0.78 -19.32
CA PHE A 136 -9.10 0.38 -20.73
C PHE A 136 -8.22 -0.79 -21.15
N VAL A 137 -7.18 -1.15 -20.40
CA VAL A 137 -6.28 -2.25 -20.73
C VAL A 137 -6.45 -3.38 -19.72
N ASP A 138 -7.10 -4.47 -20.17
CA ASP A 138 -7.36 -5.66 -19.36
C ASP A 138 -6.10 -6.20 -18.67
N LYS A 139 -6.24 -6.67 -17.42
CA LYS A 139 -5.19 -7.15 -16.52
C LYS A 139 -4.13 -6.13 -16.09
N THR A 140 -4.26 -4.85 -16.46
CA THR A 140 -3.32 -3.82 -16.01
C THR A 140 -3.36 -3.65 -14.49
N LEU A 141 -4.55 -3.69 -13.90
CA LEU A 141 -4.72 -3.65 -12.45
C LEU A 141 -3.94 -4.77 -11.77
N ASP A 142 -4.14 -6.01 -12.23
CA ASP A 142 -3.50 -7.19 -11.65
C ASP A 142 -1.98 -7.13 -11.78
N GLU A 143 -1.45 -6.72 -12.94
CA GLU A 143 0.00 -6.58 -13.14
C GLU A 143 0.60 -5.48 -12.25
N TRP A 144 -0.06 -4.33 -12.10
CA TRP A 144 0.47 -3.24 -11.26
C TRP A 144 0.35 -3.54 -9.77
N ASP A 145 -0.75 -4.15 -9.35
CA ASP A 145 -0.91 -4.65 -7.98
C ASP A 145 0.17 -5.69 -7.66
N PHE A 146 0.46 -6.58 -8.59
CA PHE A 146 1.55 -7.54 -8.46
C PHE A 146 2.93 -6.86 -8.31
N TRP A 147 3.34 -6.02 -9.27
CA TRP A 147 4.70 -5.47 -9.29
C TRP A 147 4.92 -4.42 -8.20
N ALA A 148 3.96 -3.52 -7.99
CA ALA A 148 4.09 -2.41 -7.04
C ALA A 148 3.48 -2.75 -5.67
N GLY A 149 2.23 -3.24 -5.66
CA GLY A 149 1.45 -3.50 -4.45
C GLY A 149 1.85 -4.76 -3.67
N THR A 150 2.45 -5.75 -4.35
CA THR A 150 2.87 -7.02 -3.74
C THR A 150 4.39 -7.12 -3.64
N ILE A 151 5.10 -7.11 -4.76
CA ILE A 151 6.57 -7.27 -4.77
C ILE A 151 7.29 -5.99 -4.34
N GLY A 152 6.86 -4.86 -4.90
CA GLY A 152 7.46 -3.55 -4.64
C GLY A 152 7.43 -3.18 -3.16
N VAL A 153 6.31 -3.38 -2.46
CA VAL A 153 6.21 -3.05 -1.02
C VAL A 153 7.13 -3.90 -0.14
N VAL A 154 7.29 -5.20 -0.45
CA VAL A 154 8.18 -6.10 0.31
C VAL A 154 9.65 -5.71 0.08
N LEU A 155 10.02 -5.45 -1.18
CA LEU A 155 11.35 -4.98 -1.54
C LEU A 155 11.69 -3.64 -0.89
N LEU A 156 10.78 -2.66 -1.00
CA LEU A 156 10.96 -1.36 -0.38
C LEU A 156 11.06 -1.47 1.14
N GLY A 157 10.21 -2.28 1.78
CA GLY A 157 10.31 -2.54 3.21
C GLY A 157 11.66 -3.13 3.63
N LEU A 158 12.18 -4.09 2.86
CA LEU A 158 13.52 -4.65 3.09
C LEU A 158 14.62 -3.58 2.96
N PHE A 159 14.59 -2.78 1.88
CA PHE A 159 15.57 -1.71 1.68
C PHE A 159 15.49 -0.64 2.76
N GLU A 160 14.28 -0.19 3.13
CA GLU A 160 14.06 0.80 4.19
C GLU A 160 14.63 0.29 5.53
N VAL A 161 14.36 -0.96 5.90
CA VAL A 161 14.91 -1.57 7.14
C VAL A 161 16.43 -1.70 7.09
N VAL A 162 17.01 -2.16 5.98
CA VAL A 162 18.47 -2.29 5.83
C VAL A 162 19.15 -0.92 5.88
N ILE A 163 18.62 0.07 5.16
CA ILE A 163 19.16 1.43 5.16
C ILE A 163 19.06 2.04 6.56
N PHE A 164 17.91 1.92 7.22
CA PHE A 164 17.69 2.57 8.51
C PHE A 164 18.39 1.87 9.68
N ILE A 165 18.35 0.55 9.75
CA ILE A 165 18.91 -0.19 10.90
C ILE A 165 20.38 -0.58 10.70
N TRP A 166 20.82 -0.91 9.48
CA TRP A 166 22.20 -1.37 9.25
C TRP A 166 23.12 -0.27 8.75
N ILE A 167 22.67 0.55 7.77
CA ILE A 167 23.54 1.58 7.16
C ILE A 167 23.58 2.84 8.02
N PHE A 168 22.42 3.38 8.42
CA PHE A 168 22.35 4.56 9.29
C PHE A 168 22.86 4.26 10.72
N GLY A 169 22.72 3.00 11.14
CA GLY A 169 23.27 2.45 12.37
C GLY A 169 22.21 2.17 13.42
N GLY A 170 22.12 0.92 13.88
CA GLY A 170 20.99 0.44 14.67
C GLY A 170 20.78 1.19 15.98
N GLU A 171 21.85 1.62 16.66
CA GLU A 171 21.72 2.41 17.89
C GLU A 171 21.14 3.80 17.63
N LYS A 172 21.60 4.48 16.57
CA LYS A 172 21.05 5.78 16.15
C LYS A 172 19.59 5.67 15.74
N ALA A 173 19.26 4.63 14.97
CA ALA A 173 17.88 4.35 14.58
C ALA A 173 16.98 4.08 15.79
N TRP A 174 17.46 3.30 16.76
CA TRP A 174 16.73 3.00 17.99
C TRP A 174 16.52 4.25 18.85
N GLU A 175 17.53 5.11 18.95
CA GLU A 175 17.42 6.39 19.63
C GLU A 175 16.40 7.30 18.93
N GLU A 176 16.43 7.39 17.60
CA GLU A 176 15.49 8.19 16.81
C GLU A 176 14.04 7.73 17.00
N ILE A 177 13.78 6.42 16.96
CA ILE A 177 12.43 5.85 17.18
C ILE A 177 11.89 6.24 18.56
N ASN A 178 12.72 6.15 19.59
CA ASN A 178 12.32 6.40 20.98
C ASN A 178 12.44 7.88 21.38
N ARG A 179 12.92 8.76 20.50
CA ARG A 179 13.12 10.17 20.80
C ARG A 179 11.77 10.84 21.04
N TYR A 180 11.65 11.54 22.17
CA TYR A 180 10.41 12.20 22.61
C TYR A 180 9.19 11.25 22.68
N GLY A 181 9.42 9.94 22.76
CA GLY A 181 8.35 8.96 22.81
C GLY A 181 7.57 9.04 24.12
N LEU A 182 6.23 8.99 24.04
CA LEU A 182 5.35 8.88 25.20
C LEU A 182 5.49 7.50 25.86
N ILE A 183 5.83 6.50 25.05
CA ILE A 183 6.25 5.17 25.48
C ILE A 183 7.60 4.85 24.84
N ARG A 184 8.35 3.93 25.45
CA ARG A 184 9.53 3.34 24.81
C ARG A 184 9.16 2.02 24.16
N ALA A 185 9.66 1.80 22.95
CA ALA A 185 9.55 0.52 22.28
C ALA A 185 10.22 -0.57 23.13
N PRO A 186 9.56 -1.73 23.36
CA PRO A 186 10.17 -2.84 24.09
C PRO A 186 11.49 -3.28 23.45
N ARG A 187 12.54 -3.49 24.25
CA ARG A 187 13.90 -3.77 23.75
C ARG A 187 14.00 -5.00 22.84
N VAL A 188 13.05 -5.94 22.95
CA VAL A 188 12.96 -7.09 22.02
C VAL A 188 12.80 -6.63 20.56
N PHE A 189 12.07 -5.53 20.31
CA PHE A 189 11.84 -5.01 18.96
C PHE A 189 13.11 -4.49 18.31
N TYR A 190 14.12 -4.07 19.08
CA TYR A 190 15.43 -3.75 18.54
C TYR A 190 16.04 -4.95 17.81
N TYR A 191 16.02 -6.12 18.45
CA TYR A 191 16.57 -7.36 17.87
C TYR A 191 15.69 -7.87 16.73
N ILE A 192 14.36 -7.71 16.84
CA ILE A 192 13.44 -8.05 15.75
C ILE A 192 13.75 -7.22 14.51
N MET A 193 13.80 -5.89 14.61
CA MET A 193 14.10 -5.01 13.48
C MET A 193 15.50 -5.24 12.92
N ARG A 194 16.49 -5.52 13.77
CA ARG A 194 17.89 -5.69 13.35
C ARG A 194 18.16 -7.03 12.68
N TYR A 195 17.50 -8.10 13.10
CA TYR A 195 17.83 -9.46 12.65
C TYR A 195 16.63 -10.19 12.06
N VAL A 196 15.52 -10.26 12.79
CA VAL A 196 14.36 -11.09 12.40
C VAL A 196 13.68 -10.53 11.15
N THR A 197 13.31 -9.25 11.15
CA THR A 197 12.59 -8.59 10.04
C THR A 197 13.35 -8.69 8.71
N PRO A 198 14.63 -8.27 8.60
CA PRO A 198 15.33 -8.32 7.30
C PRO A 198 15.52 -9.75 6.80
N VAL A 199 15.84 -10.70 7.69
CA VAL A 199 15.97 -12.12 7.31
C VAL A 199 14.63 -12.69 6.87
N PHE A 200 13.55 -12.39 7.59
CA PHE A 200 12.21 -12.85 7.24
C PHE A 200 11.77 -12.32 5.88
N LEU A 201 11.93 -11.01 5.62
CA LEU A 201 11.59 -10.42 4.33
C LEU A 201 12.46 -10.98 3.18
N LEU A 202 13.75 -11.21 3.42
CA LEU A 202 14.65 -11.81 2.44
C LEU A 202 14.25 -13.26 2.10
N LEU A 203 13.91 -14.07 3.12
CA LEU A 203 13.43 -15.43 2.90
C LEU A 203 12.08 -15.41 2.17
N LEU A 204 11.15 -14.55 2.59
CA LEU A 204 9.84 -14.42 1.97
C LEU A 204 9.98 -14.12 0.48
N ILE A 205 10.77 -13.12 0.09
CA ILE A 205 10.95 -12.79 -1.33
C ILE A 205 11.71 -13.87 -2.11
N SER A 206 12.64 -14.57 -1.47
CA SER A 206 13.41 -15.65 -2.12
C SER A 206 12.52 -16.86 -2.43
N PHE A 207 11.75 -17.34 -1.43
CA PHE A 207 10.82 -18.46 -1.63
C PHE A 207 9.72 -18.10 -2.61
N TRP A 208 9.12 -16.91 -2.43
CA TRP A 208 8.09 -16.42 -3.30
C TRP A 208 8.59 -16.27 -4.75
N GLY A 209 9.79 -15.71 -4.92
CA GLY A 209 10.43 -15.54 -6.23
C GLY A 209 10.75 -16.85 -6.92
N TYR A 210 11.07 -17.91 -6.17
CA TYR A 210 11.30 -19.23 -6.75
C TYR A 210 10.01 -19.87 -7.28
N ASP A 211 8.91 -19.81 -6.51
CA ASP A 211 7.67 -20.53 -6.83
C ASP A 211 6.73 -19.80 -7.79
N PHE A 212 6.66 -18.47 -7.69
CA PHE A 212 5.65 -17.67 -8.38
C PHE A 212 6.19 -16.86 -9.55
N LEU A 213 7.42 -16.34 -9.47
CA LEU A 213 7.99 -15.51 -10.54
C LEU A 213 8.03 -16.22 -11.91
N PRO A 214 8.42 -17.51 -12.03
CA PRO A 214 8.43 -18.18 -13.32
C PRO A 214 7.03 -18.31 -13.93
N LYS A 215 5.98 -18.41 -13.11
CA LYS A 215 4.59 -18.53 -13.59
C LYS A 215 4.09 -17.19 -14.16
N ILE A 216 4.45 -16.09 -13.52
CA ILE A 216 4.07 -14.73 -13.94
C ILE A 216 4.84 -14.29 -15.19
N LEU A 217 6.14 -14.61 -15.27
CA LEU A 217 6.95 -14.28 -16.44
C LEU A 217 6.57 -15.09 -17.69
N LYS A 218 5.99 -16.28 -17.52
CA LYS A 218 5.43 -17.08 -18.63
C LYS A 218 4.15 -16.49 -19.21
N GLN A 219 3.47 -15.58 -18.50
CA GLN A 219 2.30 -14.89 -19.05
C GLN A 219 2.76 -13.84 -20.07
N SER A 220 2.34 -14.02 -21.33
CA SER A 220 2.83 -13.23 -22.46
C SER A 220 1.70 -12.68 -23.33
N SER A 221 0.69 -12.06 -22.71
CA SER A 221 -0.30 -11.31 -23.50
C SER A 221 0.23 -9.93 -23.88
N TRP A 222 -0.26 -9.38 -25.00
CA TRP A 222 0.08 -8.03 -25.43
C TRP A 222 -0.23 -6.98 -24.35
N ASN A 223 -1.41 -7.06 -23.72
CA ASN A 223 -1.84 -6.14 -22.68
C ASN A 223 -0.91 -6.14 -21.45
N ILE A 224 -0.42 -7.32 -21.06
CA ILE A 224 0.55 -7.46 -19.96
C ILE A 224 1.85 -6.71 -20.29
N TRP A 225 2.37 -6.86 -21.52
CA TRP A 225 3.58 -6.15 -21.93
C TRP A 225 3.37 -4.63 -22.01
N VAL A 226 2.23 -4.17 -22.51
CA VAL A 226 1.86 -2.75 -22.51
C VAL A 226 1.84 -2.19 -21.08
N SER A 227 1.22 -2.92 -20.14
CA SER A 227 1.17 -2.58 -18.72
C SER A 227 2.57 -2.51 -18.09
N ARG A 228 3.43 -3.51 -18.35
CA ARG A 228 4.81 -3.56 -17.85
C ARG A 228 5.69 -2.44 -18.41
N LEU A 229 5.57 -2.14 -19.71
CA LEU A 229 6.31 -1.05 -20.33
C LEU A 229 5.88 0.30 -19.75
N TYR A 230 4.58 0.48 -19.44
CA TYR A 230 4.10 1.70 -18.80
C TYR A 230 4.70 1.88 -17.40
N ILE A 231 4.66 0.86 -16.54
CA ILE A 231 5.19 1.00 -15.17
C ILE A 231 6.72 1.18 -15.15
N ILE A 232 7.44 0.53 -16.07
CA ILE A 232 8.89 0.75 -16.27
C ILE A 232 9.14 2.18 -16.76
N GLY A 233 8.35 2.66 -17.72
CA GLY A 233 8.42 4.03 -18.22
C GLY A 233 8.17 5.06 -17.13
N LEU A 234 7.18 4.82 -16.26
CA LEU A 234 6.88 5.65 -15.10
C LEU A 234 8.05 5.65 -14.10
N PHE A 235 8.66 4.49 -13.83
CA PHE A 235 9.82 4.39 -12.96
C PHE A 235 11.04 5.16 -13.51
N ILE A 236 11.32 5.01 -14.82
CA ILE A 236 12.39 5.77 -15.50
C ILE A 236 12.10 7.27 -15.43
N PHE A 237 10.85 7.67 -15.70
CA PHE A 237 10.43 9.07 -15.61
C PHE A 237 10.67 9.65 -14.22
N LEU A 238 10.25 8.95 -13.15
CA LEU A 238 10.48 9.37 -11.77
C LEU A 238 11.98 9.44 -11.44
N THR A 239 12.78 8.49 -11.92
CA THR A 239 14.24 8.49 -11.74
C THR A 239 14.88 9.70 -12.41
N VAL A 240 14.44 10.06 -13.62
CA VAL A 240 14.90 11.27 -14.32
C VAL A 240 14.51 12.53 -13.56
N LEU A 241 13.31 12.58 -12.97
CA LEU A 241 12.92 13.71 -12.12
C LEU A 241 13.81 13.85 -10.87
N VAL A 242 14.12 12.73 -10.21
CA VAL A 242 15.06 12.72 -9.06
C VAL A 242 16.44 13.23 -9.49
N PHE A 243 16.98 12.74 -10.62
CA PHE A 243 18.26 13.20 -11.14
C PHE A 243 18.26 14.70 -11.40
N LYS A 244 17.20 15.22 -12.05
CA LYS A 244 17.04 16.65 -12.33
C LYS A 244 16.93 17.50 -11.06
N SER A 245 16.21 17.03 -10.05
CA SER A 245 16.18 17.70 -8.73
C SER A 245 17.60 17.78 -8.13
N SER A 246 18.35 16.68 -8.19
CA SER A 246 19.70 16.63 -7.62
C SER A 246 20.66 17.61 -8.30
N SER A 247 20.58 17.78 -9.63
CA SER A 247 21.40 18.78 -10.36
C SER A 247 21.06 20.19 -9.91
N LYS A 248 19.77 20.50 -9.82
CA LYS A 248 19.28 21.81 -9.36
C LYS A 248 19.75 22.13 -7.94
N ARG A 249 19.81 21.13 -7.05
CA ARG A 249 20.35 21.29 -5.68
C ARG A 249 21.86 21.47 -5.63
N ARG A 250 22.61 20.93 -6.59
CA ARG A 250 24.07 21.12 -6.67
C ARG A 250 24.46 22.48 -7.26
N GLU A 251 23.58 23.04 -8.09
CA GLU A 251 23.76 24.35 -8.74
C GLU A 251 23.33 25.54 -7.86
N ALA A 252 22.56 25.30 -6.80
CA ALA A 252 22.07 26.30 -5.84
C ALA A 252 22.94 26.36 -4.58
#